data_AF-A0A3D3L4Z1-F1
#
_entry.id   AF-A0A3D3L4Z1-F1
#
_cell.length_a   1.000
_cell.length_b   1.000
_cell.length_c   1.000
_cell.angle_alpha   90.00
_cell.angle_beta   90.00
_cell.angle_gamma   90.00
#
_symmetry.space_group_name_H-M   'P 1'
#
loop_
_entity.id
_entity.type
_entity.pdbx_description
1 polymer ?
#
loop_
_entity_poly.entity_id
_entity_poly.type
_entity_poly.pdbx_seq_one_letter_code
_entity_poly.pdbx_strand_id
1 'polypeptide(L)'
;MKPTSEAAFETAISEVLLASGYTALDSGSYDRERTIFPEVVLEFIRVTQPPAWKKLEALHGAKTGERVLHDLCKWMDTYGSLATLRHGFKCYGRPLRVAFFKAAHGLNAELEARYAANRLGLTRQLHFSPKNEKSLDVTLSVNGIPLVTLELKNPLSGQNVEDAIKQYRHDRDPREKVFDFKKRTLVHFAVDTEAVHMTTRLAGTATHFLPFNKGCDGGAGNPPDTAGRNYRTAYLWEEVLQRDSLLDLLARFLHLQIDERITDDGKKVKKESMIFPRYHQLQAVRNLVAASAKEGTGNNYLIEHSAGSGKSNTIAWLAHRLSSLHNAKDERVFDSVIVVTDRLVLDKQLQDTIYQFEHRQGVVEKIEDDSKQLALALENAVPIIITTLQKFPFVSRQLLKLAEERGEKGSGRLATRNCAVIVDEAHSSQSGETATELKAVLGGDDLHTEAASQAQEEGVAHMEELFRSMAKRGKQANLSFFAFTATPKH
;
A
#
# COMPACT_ATOMS: atom_id res chain seq x y z
N MET A 1 -38.88 8.28 -4.65
CA MET A 1 -38.03 8.40 -3.45
C MET A 1 -37.62 9.86 -3.30
N LYS A 2 -37.58 10.45 -2.09
CA LYS A 2 -37.11 11.84 -1.94
C LYS A 2 -35.62 11.89 -2.32
N PRO A 3 -35.18 12.79 -3.22
CA PRO A 3 -33.78 12.87 -3.65
C PRO A 3 -32.82 13.22 -2.50
N THR A 4 -33.35 13.73 -1.39
CA THR A 4 -32.64 14.13 -0.18
C THR A 4 -32.64 13.06 0.93
N SER A 5 -33.09 11.84 0.63
CA SER A 5 -33.12 10.74 1.61
C SER A 5 -31.81 9.93 1.62
N GLU A 6 -31.51 9.26 2.72
CA GLU A 6 -30.40 8.31 2.83
C GLU A 6 -30.51 7.19 1.79
N ALA A 7 -31.73 6.71 1.50
CA ALA A 7 -31.97 5.70 0.48
C ALA A 7 -31.63 6.19 -0.95
N ALA A 8 -31.78 7.49 -1.23
CA ALA A 8 -31.35 8.07 -2.50
C ALA A 8 -29.82 8.16 -2.56
N PHE A 9 -29.18 8.51 -1.44
CA PHE A 9 -27.72 8.55 -1.33
C PHE A 9 -27.10 7.15 -1.53
N GLU A 10 -27.68 6.13 -0.91
CA GLU A 10 -27.30 4.72 -1.07
C GLU A 10 -27.48 4.24 -2.52
N THR A 11 -28.55 4.68 -3.18
CA THR A 11 -28.83 4.33 -4.58
C THR A 11 -27.78 4.93 -5.51
N ALA A 12 -27.42 6.20 -5.33
CA ALA A 12 -26.37 6.86 -6.13
C ALA A 12 -25.01 6.14 -6.02
N ILE A 13 -24.62 5.75 -4.81
CA ILE A 13 -23.38 4.99 -4.57
C ILE A 13 -23.45 3.63 -5.27
N SER A 14 -24.59 2.93 -5.12
CA SER A 14 -24.80 1.60 -5.68
C SER A 14 -24.74 1.60 -7.20
N GLU A 15 -25.36 2.59 -7.86
CA GLU A 15 -25.35 2.72 -9.32
C GLU A 15 -23.91 2.85 -9.85
N VAL A 16 -23.08 3.69 -9.22
CA VAL A 16 -21.67 3.87 -9.65
C VAL A 16 -20.86 2.60 -9.46
N LEU A 17 -21.00 1.92 -8.32
CA LEU A 17 -20.22 0.71 -8.05
C LEU A 17 -20.67 -0.47 -8.92
N LEU A 18 -21.97 -0.62 -9.17
CA LEU A 18 -22.49 -1.65 -10.08
C LEU A 18 -22.00 -1.40 -11.53
N ALA A 19 -21.92 -0.14 -11.95
CA ALA A 19 -21.34 0.22 -13.24
C ALA A 19 -19.82 -0.05 -13.32
N SER A 20 -19.12 -0.16 -12.19
CA SER A 20 -17.67 -0.39 -12.13
C SER A 20 -17.25 -1.84 -11.84
N GLY A 21 -18.12 -2.79 -12.11
CA GLY A 21 -17.81 -4.22 -12.04
C GLY A 21 -18.07 -4.87 -10.69
N TYR A 22 -18.87 -4.23 -9.83
CA TYR A 22 -19.51 -4.89 -8.70
C TYR A 22 -20.77 -5.64 -9.14
N THR A 23 -21.18 -6.61 -8.33
CA THR A 23 -22.46 -7.32 -8.47
C THR A 23 -23.29 -7.12 -7.21
N ALA A 24 -24.58 -6.82 -7.37
CA ALA A 24 -25.49 -6.76 -6.24
C ALA A 24 -25.65 -8.16 -5.64
N LEU A 25 -25.41 -8.30 -4.34
CA LEU A 25 -25.62 -9.55 -3.60
C LEU A 25 -26.82 -9.37 -2.67
N ASP A 26 -27.71 -10.37 -2.68
CA ASP A 26 -28.86 -10.41 -1.80
C ASP A 26 -28.44 -10.58 -0.34
N SER A 27 -29.01 -9.79 0.57
CA SER A 27 -28.75 -9.92 2.01
C SER A 27 -29.23 -11.27 2.55
N GLY A 28 -30.21 -11.92 1.93
CA GLY A 28 -30.67 -13.27 2.30
C GLY A 28 -29.64 -14.37 1.99
N SER A 29 -28.71 -14.12 1.06
CA SER A 29 -27.61 -15.04 0.74
C SER A 29 -26.41 -14.95 1.69
N TYR A 30 -26.44 -14.02 2.65
CA TYR A 30 -25.39 -13.85 3.65
C TYR A 30 -25.57 -14.83 4.82
N ASP A 31 -24.53 -15.63 5.09
CA ASP A 31 -24.49 -16.49 6.27
C ASP A 31 -24.07 -15.64 7.49
N ARG A 32 -25.05 -15.33 8.34
CA ARG A 32 -24.87 -14.51 9.55
C ARG A 32 -23.96 -15.16 10.61
N GLU A 33 -23.84 -16.49 10.62
CA GLU A 33 -22.98 -17.23 11.56
C GLU A 33 -21.52 -17.26 11.08
N ARG A 34 -21.31 -17.56 9.79
CA ARG A 34 -19.97 -17.61 9.17
C ARG A 34 -19.43 -16.23 8.81
N THR A 35 -20.33 -15.26 8.69
CA THR A 35 -20.12 -13.87 8.28
C THR A 35 -19.47 -13.73 6.91
N ILE A 36 -20.01 -14.47 5.94
CA ILE A 36 -19.59 -14.51 4.53
C ILE A 36 -20.79 -14.80 3.61
N PHE A 37 -20.61 -14.63 2.30
CA PHE A 37 -21.52 -15.12 1.26
C PHE A 37 -21.00 -16.48 0.74
N PRO A 38 -21.47 -17.61 1.30
CA PRO A 38 -20.84 -18.93 1.10
C PRO A 38 -20.81 -19.36 -0.37
N GLU A 39 -21.91 -19.20 -1.10
CA GLU A 39 -21.97 -19.61 -2.51
C GLU A 39 -21.02 -18.79 -3.39
N VAL A 40 -20.85 -17.50 -3.12
CA VAL A 40 -19.90 -16.63 -3.86
C VAL A 40 -18.46 -17.09 -3.63
N VAL A 41 -18.11 -17.46 -2.38
CA VAL A 41 -16.78 -18.04 -2.07
C VAL A 41 -16.57 -19.34 -2.85
N LEU A 42 -17.53 -20.26 -2.78
CA LEU A 42 -17.43 -21.58 -3.40
C LEU A 42 -17.34 -21.49 -4.93
N GLU A 43 -18.17 -20.64 -5.54
CA GLU A 43 -18.16 -20.42 -6.99
C GLU A 43 -16.82 -19.85 -7.46
N PHE A 44 -16.28 -18.86 -6.75
CA PHE A 44 -14.96 -18.30 -7.07
C PHE A 44 -13.86 -19.37 -7.04
N ILE A 45 -13.83 -20.22 -5.99
CA ILE A 45 -12.83 -21.29 -5.88
C ILE A 45 -13.01 -22.34 -6.99
N ARG A 46 -14.25 -22.74 -7.30
CA ARG A 46 -14.54 -23.72 -8.36
C ARG A 46 -14.07 -23.23 -9.73
N VAL A 47 -14.34 -21.96 -10.06
CA VAL A 47 -13.99 -21.36 -11.34
C VAL A 47 -12.48 -21.16 -11.47
N THR A 48 -11.83 -20.65 -10.42
CA THR A 48 -10.40 -20.28 -10.50
C THR A 48 -9.45 -21.43 -10.26
N GLN A 49 -9.87 -22.45 -9.51
CA GLN A 49 -9.02 -23.57 -9.09
C GLN A 49 -9.66 -24.97 -9.34
N PRO A 50 -10.16 -25.27 -10.56
CA PRO A 50 -10.82 -26.56 -10.84
C PRO A 50 -9.98 -27.81 -10.48
N PRO A 51 -8.66 -27.87 -10.73
CA PRO A 51 -7.85 -29.05 -10.37
C PRO A 51 -7.78 -29.28 -8.86
N ALA A 52 -7.73 -28.21 -8.05
CA ALA A 52 -7.71 -28.33 -6.60
C ALA A 52 -9.10 -28.73 -6.08
N TRP A 53 -10.16 -28.15 -6.64
CA TRP A 53 -11.54 -28.49 -6.29
C TRP A 53 -11.86 -29.97 -6.55
N LYS A 54 -11.57 -30.49 -7.75
CA LYS A 54 -11.81 -31.90 -8.11
C LYS A 54 -11.13 -32.87 -7.14
N LYS A 55 -9.93 -32.54 -6.66
CA LYS A 55 -9.20 -33.36 -5.67
C LYS A 55 -9.85 -33.35 -4.29
N LEU A 56 -10.46 -32.24 -3.88
CA LEU A 56 -11.21 -32.16 -2.62
C LEU A 56 -12.56 -32.87 -2.75
N GLU A 57 -13.20 -32.74 -3.91
CA GLU A 57 -14.46 -33.41 -4.24
C GLU A 57 -14.32 -34.93 -4.26
N ALA A 58 -13.21 -35.45 -4.78
CA ALA A 58 -12.90 -36.88 -4.70
C ALA A 58 -12.77 -37.41 -3.24
N LEU A 59 -12.43 -36.54 -2.28
CA LEU A 59 -12.26 -36.91 -0.86
C LEU A 59 -13.52 -36.72 -0.03
N HIS A 60 -14.33 -35.71 -0.35
CA HIS A 60 -15.44 -35.27 0.51
C HIS A 60 -16.82 -35.30 -0.18
N GLY A 61 -16.88 -35.55 -1.48
CA GLY A 61 -18.12 -35.59 -2.27
C GLY A 61 -18.98 -34.35 -2.03
N ALA A 62 -20.26 -34.56 -1.72
CA ALA A 62 -21.22 -33.49 -1.45
C ALA A 62 -20.83 -32.57 -0.26
N LYS A 63 -19.97 -33.03 0.66
CA LYS A 63 -19.55 -32.24 1.83
C LYS A 63 -18.37 -31.30 1.54
N THR A 64 -17.86 -31.27 0.31
CA THR A 64 -16.69 -30.46 -0.07
C THR A 64 -16.88 -28.98 0.24
N GLY A 65 -18.02 -28.40 -0.15
CA GLY A 65 -18.30 -26.98 0.09
C GLY A 65 -18.25 -26.62 1.56
N GLU A 66 -18.97 -27.37 2.40
CA GLU A 66 -19.00 -27.20 3.85
C GLU A 66 -17.61 -27.31 4.49
N ARG A 67 -16.78 -28.27 4.06
CA ARG A 67 -15.40 -28.42 4.55
C ARG A 67 -14.52 -27.24 4.17
N VAL A 68 -14.61 -26.79 2.93
CA VAL A 68 -13.85 -25.63 2.42
C VAL A 68 -14.24 -24.36 3.19
N LEU A 69 -15.54 -24.12 3.40
CA LEU A 69 -16.02 -22.96 4.14
C LEU A 69 -15.62 -23.01 5.62
N HIS A 70 -15.70 -24.18 6.26
CA HIS A 70 -15.22 -24.37 7.63
C HIS A 70 -13.73 -24.03 7.76
N ASP A 71 -12.88 -24.59 6.90
CA ASP A 71 -11.43 -24.36 6.96
C ASP A 71 -11.08 -22.90 6.62
N LEU A 72 -11.80 -22.28 5.68
CA LEU A 72 -11.66 -20.85 5.38
C LEU A 72 -12.00 -19.99 6.59
N CYS A 73 -13.16 -20.21 7.22
CA CYS A 73 -13.56 -19.44 8.39
C CYS A 73 -12.57 -19.62 9.55
N LYS A 74 -12.12 -20.86 9.81
CA LYS A 74 -11.10 -21.14 10.83
C LYS A 74 -9.79 -20.42 10.53
N TRP A 75 -9.37 -20.41 9.27
CA TRP A 75 -8.16 -19.71 8.84
C TRP A 75 -8.27 -18.19 9.02
N MET A 76 -9.38 -17.58 8.57
CA MET A 76 -9.64 -16.16 8.78
C MET A 76 -9.74 -15.80 10.27
N ASP A 77 -10.34 -16.66 11.09
CA ASP A 77 -10.47 -16.43 12.53
C ASP A 77 -9.10 -16.47 13.24
N THR A 78 -8.12 -17.17 12.67
CA THR A 78 -6.75 -17.31 13.20
C THR A 78 -5.80 -16.23 12.66
N TYR A 79 -5.80 -16.02 11.34
CA TYR A 79 -4.81 -15.20 10.64
C TYR A 79 -5.35 -13.87 10.11
N GLY A 80 -6.68 -13.69 10.10
CA GLY A 80 -7.34 -12.51 9.56
C GLY A 80 -7.70 -12.62 8.07
N SER A 81 -8.69 -11.85 7.64
CA SER A 81 -9.17 -11.82 6.25
C SER A 81 -8.10 -11.27 5.30
N LEU A 82 -7.35 -10.24 5.69
CA LEU A 82 -6.29 -9.64 4.85
C LEU A 82 -5.21 -10.66 4.47
N ALA A 83 -4.66 -11.38 5.45
CA ALA A 83 -3.66 -12.42 5.22
C ALA A 83 -4.24 -13.57 4.37
N THR A 84 -5.49 -13.94 4.63
CA THR A 84 -6.19 -14.98 3.86
C THR A 84 -6.41 -14.60 2.41
N LEU A 85 -6.72 -13.34 2.11
CA LEU A 85 -6.86 -12.84 0.74
C LEU A 85 -5.51 -12.90 -0.01
N ARG A 86 -4.42 -12.46 0.64
CA ARG A 86 -3.08 -12.41 0.04
C ARG A 86 -2.44 -13.79 -0.14
N HIS A 87 -2.58 -14.65 0.85
CA HIS A 87 -1.83 -15.91 0.94
C HIS A 87 -2.72 -17.15 0.90
N GLY A 88 -4.02 -16.98 0.71
CA GLY A 88 -4.96 -18.10 0.72
C GLY A 88 -5.05 -18.79 2.09
N PHE A 89 -5.57 -20.01 2.06
CA PHE A 89 -5.69 -20.88 3.22
C PHE A 89 -5.41 -22.33 2.82
N LYS A 90 -5.29 -23.22 3.81
CA LYS A 90 -5.14 -24.66 3.57
C LYS A 90 -6.43 -25.39 3.92
N CYS A 91 -6.90 -26.22 2.99
CA CYS A 91 -7.98 -27.18 3.22
C CYS A 91 -7.42 -28.59 2.99
N TYR A 92 -7.37 -29.41 4.04
CA TYR A 92 -6.77 -30.76 4.01
C TYR A 92 -5.37 -30.80 3.37
N GLY A 93 -4.50 -29.87 3.79
CA GLY A 93 -3.13 -29.76 3.29
C GLY A 93 -2.98 -29.15 1.90
N ARG A 94 -4.09 -28.86 1.20
CA ARG A 94 -4.08 -28.24 -0.13
C ARG A 94 -4.22 -26.72 -0.02
N PRO A 95 -3.33 -25.93 -0.63
CA PRO A 95 -3.48 -24.48 -0.65
C PRO A 95 -4.63 -24.08 -1.60
N LEU A 96 -5.50 -23.20 -1.12
CA LEU A 96 -6.56 -22.56 -1.90
C LEU A 96 -6.43 -21.05 -1.79
N ARG A 97 -6.70 -20.33 -2.87
CA ARG A 97 -6.79 -18.86 -2.91
C ARG A 97 -8.25 -18.40 -2.87
N VAL A 98 -8.50 -17.29 -2.18
CA VAL A 98 -9.81 -16.61 -2.15
C VAL A 98 -9.76 -15.22 -2.77
N ALA A 99 -8.61 -14.81 -3.32
CA ALA A 99 -8.45 -13.65 -4.18
C ALA A 99 -7.19 -13.82 -5.03
N PHE A 100 -7.16 -13.17 -6.19
CA PHE A 100 -5.96 -12.98 -6.99
C PHE A 100 -5.70 -11.48 -7.14
N PHE A 101 -4.46 -11.04 -7.09
CA PHE A 101 -4.12 -9.63 -7.23
C PHE A 101 -3.34 -9.41 -8.53
N LYS A 102 -3.48 -8.22 -9.10
CA LYS A 102 -2.83 -7.84 -10.35
C LYS A 102 -1.33 -8.10 -10.26
N ALA A 103 -0.76 -8.78 -11.26
CA ALA A 103 0.68 -9.00 -11.32
C ALA A 103 1.43 -7.67 -11.56
N ALA A 104 2.72 -7.63 -11.26
CA ALA A 104 3.55 -6.46 -11.56
C ALA A 104 3.82 -6.31 -13.08
N HIS A 105 3.92 -7.44 -13.78
CA HIS A 105 4.12 -7.55 -15.23
C HIS A 105 2.86 -8.11 -15.93
N GLY A 106 2.56 -7.62 -17.12
CA GLY A 106 1.36 -8.02 -17.88
C GLY A 106 1.50 -9.33 -18.66
N LEU A 107 2.68 -9.94 -18.68
CA LEU A 107 3.03 -11.04 -19.60
C LEU A 107 2.32 -12.39 -19.30
N ASN A 108 1.61 -12.53 -18.19
CA ASN A 108 0.96 -13.79 -17.82
C ASN A 108 -0.57 -13.71 -17.94
N ALA A 109 -1.09 -14.15 -19.10
CA ALA A 109 -2.52 -14.18 -19.39
C ALA A 109 -3.34 -15.00 -18.39
N GLU A 110 -2.77 -16.05 -17.77
CA GLU A 110 -3.46 -16.85 -16.76
C GLU A 110 -3.63 -16.05 -15.45
N LEU A 111 -2.63 -15.28 -15.04
CA LEU A 111 -2.72 -14.42 -13.86
C LEU A 111 -3.74 -13.29 -14.07
N GLU A 112 -3.76 -12.69 -15.26
CA GLU A 112 -4.76 -11.68 -15.62
C GLU A 112 -6.18 -12.27 -15.66
N ALA A 113 -6.37 -13.46 -16.23
CA ALA A 113 -7.66 -14.15 -16.21
C ALA A 113 -8.14 -14.45 -14.78
N ARG A 114 -7.24 -14.88 -13.90
CA ARG A 114 -7.55 -15.11 -12.47
C ARG A 114 -7.85 -13.81 -11.72
N TYR A 115 -7.15 -12.73 -12.03
CA TYR A 115 -7.44 -11.40 -11.49
C TYR A 115 -8.81 -10.88 -11.94
N ALA A 116 -9.14 -11.04 -13.22
CA ALA A 116 -10.45 -10.70 -13.78
C ALA A 116 -11.57 -11.55 -13.16
N ALA A 117 -11.28 -12.79 -12.76
CA ALA A 117 -12.24 -13.68 -12.11
C ALA A 117 -12.63 -13.27 -10.68
N ASN A 118 -11.96 -12.29 -10.05
CA ASN A 118 -12.44 -11.76 -8.77
C ASN A 118 -13.85 -11.17 -8.92
N ARG A 119 -14.66 -11.35 -7.88
CA ARG A 119 -16.05 -10.91 -7.80
C ARG A 119 -16.18 -9.94 -6.65
N LEU A 120 -16.56 -8.71 -6.95
CA LEU A 120 -16.80 -7.71 -5.93
C LEU A 120 -18.31 -7.61 -5.71
N GLY A 121 -18.74 -7.83 -4.48
CA GLY A 121 -20.15 -7.82 -4.11
C GLY A 121 -20.51 -6.51 -3.42
N LEU A 122 -21.66 -5.95 -3.78
CA LEU A 122 -22.31 -4.85 -3.07
C LEU A 122 -23.61 -5.35 -2.44
N THR A 123 -23.73 -5.19 -1.13
CA THR A 123 -24.97 -5.51 -0.40
C THR A 123 -25.48 -4.29 0.32
N ARG A 124 -26.72 -3.94 0.00
CA ARG A 124 -27.50 -2.90 0.66
C ARG A 124 -28.19 -3.49 1.88
N GLN A 125 -28.28 -2.72 2.97
CA GLN A 125 -29.02 -3.09 4.18
C GLN A 125 -28.67 -4.50 4.69
N LEU A 126 -27.37 -4.78 4.85
CA LEU A 126 -26.89 -6.10 5.24
C LEU A 126 -27.25 -6.39 6.70
N HIS A 127 -28.18 -7.31 6.93
CA HIS A 127 -28.47 -7.84 8.26
C HIS A 127 -27.38 -8.83 8.68
N PHE A 128 -26.49 -8.38 9.56
CA PHE A 128 -25.21 -9.03 9.79
C PHE A 128 -25.18 -9.98 11.00
N SER A 129 -26.22 -9.96 11.85
CA SER A 129 -26.22 -10.66 13.14
C SER A 129 -27.31 -11.73 13.23
N PRO A 130 -27.02 -12.92 13.77
CA PRO A 130 -28.06 -13.89 14.12
C PRO A 130 -28.84 -13.47 15.39
N LYS A 131 -28.36 -12.46 16.12
CA LYS A 131 -28.91 -12.04 17.43
C LYS A 131 -29.85 -10.84 17.35
N ASN A 132 -29.81 -10.10 16.25
CA ASN A 132 -30.59 -8.88 16.06
C ASN A 132 -30.80 -8.61 14.57
N GLU A 133 -31.76 -7.75 14.25
CA GLU A 133 -32.07 -7.35 12.86
C GLU A 133 -31.44 -6.02 12.47
N LYS A 134 -30.38 -5.57 13.16
CA LYS A 134 -29.67 -4.35 12.73
C LYS A 134 -29.01 -4.61 11.38
N SER A 135 -29.08 -3.62 10.49
CA SER A 135 -28.45 -3.64 9.19
C SER A 135 -27.26 -2.68 9.13
N LEU A 136 -26.34 -2.96 8.21
CA LEU A 136 -25.33 -2.02 7.71
C LEU A 136 -25.84 -1.44 6.39
N ASP A 137 -25.73 -0.12 6.18
CA ASP A 137 -26.29 0.51 4.98
C ASP A 137 -25.70 -0.05 3.69
N VAL A 138 -24.37 -0.06 3.58
CA VAL A 138 -23.68 -0.67 2.45
C VAL A 138 -22.52 -1.53 2.95
N THR A 139 -22.44 -2.76 2.45
CA THR A 139 -21.28 -3.64 2.67
C THR A 139 -20.68 -4.05 1.34
N LEU A 140 -19.36 -3.91 1.21
CA LEU A 140 -18.60 -4.38 0.06
C LEU A 140 -17.84 -5.65 0.41
N SER A 141 -17.90 -6.62 -0.48
CA SER A 141 -17.24 -7.92 -0.33
C SER A 141 -16.33 -8.23 -1.52
N VAL A 142 -15.30 -9.03 -1.29
CA VAL A 142 -14.46 -9.61 -2.34
C VAL A 142 -14.57 -11.12 -2.23
N ASN A 143 -15.01 -11.76 -3.32
CA ASN A 143 -15.21 -13.20 -3.44
C ASN A 143 -16.02 -13.78 -2.27
N GLY A 144 -17.05 -13.05 -1.85
CA GLY A 144 -17.96 -13.45 -0.77
C GLY A 144 -17.47 -13.13 0.66
N ILE A 145 -16.29 -12.55 0.83
CA ILE A 145 -15.80 -12.12 2.16
C ILE A 145 -16.11 -10.62 2.33
N PRO A 146 -16.88 -10.21 3.35
CA PRO A 146 -17.15 -8.78 3.61
C PRO A 146 -15.89 -8.09 4.15
N LEU A 147 -15.52 -6.95 3.56
CA LEU A 147 -14.27 -6.24 3.86
C LEU A 147 -14.46 -4.77 4.20
N VAL A 148 -15.46 -4.11 3.63
CA VAL A 148 -15.74 -2.68 3.84
C VAL A 148 -17.19 -2.51 4.27
N THR A 149 -17.42 -1.71 5.30
CA THR A 149 -18.78 -1.28 5.68
C THR A 149 -18.90 0.23 5.57
N LEU A 150 -20.07 0.71 5.16
CA LEU A 150 -20.40 2.13 5.10
C LEU A 150 -21.70 2.34 5.90
N GLU A 151 -21.69 3.35 6.78
CA GLU A 151 -22.90 3.93 7.38
C GLU A 151 -23.08 5.30 6.74
N LEU A 152 -24.26 5.53 6.17
CA LEU A 152 -24.56 6.68 5.33
C LEU A 152 -25.53 7.60 6.05
N LYS A 153 -25.26 8.90 6.01
CA LYS A 153 -26.12 9.94 6.57
C LYS A 153 -26.34 11.05 5.56
N ASN A 154 -27.47 11.76 5.69
CA ASN A 154 -27.77 12.90 4.84
C ASN A 154 -28.06 14.14 5.70
N PRO A 155 -27.26 15.22 5.61
CA PRO A 155 -27.51 16.43 6.39
C PRO A 155 -28.89 17.04 6.14
N LEU A 156 -29.48 16.81 4.96
CA LEU A 156 -30.83 17.25 4.61
C LEU A 156 -31.93 16.49 5.37
N SER A 157 -31.64 15.32 5.95
CA SER A 157 -32.52 14.61 6.89
C SER A 157 -32.20 14.92 8.36
N GLY A 158 -31.29 15.87 8.63
CA GLY A 158 -30.91 16.28 9.98
C GLY A 158 -29.91 15.35 10.66
N GLN A 159 -29.30 14.41 9.93
CA GLN A 159 -28.23 13.54 10.42
C GLN A 159 -26.95 13.77 9.63
N ASN A 160 -25.79 13.69 10.28
CA ASN A 160 -24.49 13.93 9.62
C ASN A 160 -23.49 12.81 9.93
N VAL A 161 -22.25 12.95 9.46
CA VAL A 161 -21.19 11.97 9.67
C VAL A 161 -20.95 11.64 11.14
N GLU A 162 -21.17 12.58 12.07
CA GLU A 162 -21.03 12.31 13.51
C GLU A 162 -22.10 11.35 14.01
N ASP A 163 -23.30 11.35 13.43
CA ASP A 163 -24.35 10.39 13.77
C ASP A 163 -24.01 8.98 13.26
N ALA A 164 -23.39 8.86 12.08
CA ALA A 164 -22.82 7.58 11.62
C ALA A 164 -21.70 7.09 12.55
N ILE A 165 -20.81 7.99 13.02
CA ILE A 165 -19.76 7.65 13.99
C ILE A 165 -20.37 7.18 15.31
N LYS A 166 -21.41 7.87 15.82
CA LYS A 166 -22.14 7.45 17.03
C LYS A 166 -22.79 6.07 16.82
N GLN A 167 -23.41 5.82 15.67
CA GLN A 167 -24.02 4.53 15.34
C GLN A 167 -22.98 3.40 15.38
N TYR A 168 -21.79 3.59 14.81
CA TYR A 168 -20.70 2.62 14.96
C TYR A 168 -20.24 2.43 16.42
N ARG A 169 -20.18 3.51 17.21
CA ARG A 169 -19.70 3.45 18.60
C ARG A 169 -20.69 2.79 19.56
N HIS A 170 -21.98 2.96 19.33
CA HIS A 170 -23.04 2.59 20.28
C HIS A 170 -23.90 1.42 19.81
N ASP A 171 -24.13 1.27 18.50
CA ASP A 171 -25.08 0.29 17.98
C ASP A 171 -24.42 -0.94 17.35
N ARG A 172 -23.11 -0.89 17.04
CA ARG A 172 -22.34 -1.99 16.46
C ARG A 172 -21.46 -2.61 17.54
N ASP A 173 -21.80 -3.82 18.00
CA ASP A 173 -21.04 -4.50 19.05
C ASP A 173 -19.73 -5.05 18.47
N PRO A 174 -18.54 -4.58 18.91
CA PRO A 174 -17.26 -5.07 18.40
C PRO A 174 -17.02 -6.57 18.61
N ARG A 175 -17.81 -7.24 19.45
CA ARG A 175 -17.75 -8.68 19.71
C ARG A 175 -18.50 -9.51 18.67
N GLU A 176 -19.28 -8.88 17.79
CA GLU A 176 -19.90 -9.58 16.67
C GLU A 176 -18.86 -9.92 15.61
N LYS A 177 -18.95 -11.13 15.06
CA LYS A 177 -17.89 -11.71 14.21
C LYS A 177 -17.58 -10.89 12.96
N VAL A 178 -18.56 -10.14 12.45
CA VAL A 178 -18.37 -9.23 11.32
C VAL A 178 -17.42 -8.08 11.68
N PHE A 179 -17.49 -7.57 12.92
CA PHE A 179 -16.69 -6.44 13.43
C PHE A 179 -15.44 -6.87 14.21
N ASP A 180 -15.30 -8.15 14.51
CA ASP A 180 -14.14 -8.69 15.22
C ASP A 180 -12.87 -8.37 14.44
N PHE A 181 -11.93 -7.72 15.14
CA PHE A 181 -10.78 -7.06 14.56
C PHE A 181 -10.02 -8.00 13.61
N LYS A 182 -9.84 -7.55 12.36
CA LYS A 182 -9.12 -8.22 11.27
C LYS A 182 -9.72 -9.53 10.73
N LYS A 183 -10.77 -10.09 11.34
CA LYS A 183 -11.29 -11.43 10.97
C LYS A 183 -12.19 -11.43 9.75
N ARG A 184 -12.95 -10.35 9.55
CA ARG A 184 -13.86 -10.15 8.41
C ARG A 184 -13.63 -8.77 7.84
N THR A 185 -14.41 -7.78 8.24
CA THR A 185 -14.28 -6.41 7.75
C THR A 185 -12.96 -5.80 8.23
N LEU A 186 -12.35 -5.00 7.36
CA LEU A 186 -11.04 -4.40 7.57
C LEU A 186 -11.11 -2.88 7.76
N VAL A 187 -12.18 -2.25 7.27
CA VAL A 187 -12.38 -0.81 7.34
C VAL A 187 -13.87 -0.47 7.36
N HIS A 188 -14.21 0.56 8.13
CA HIS A 188 -15.55 1.04 8.37
C HIS A 188 -15.59 2.53 8.05
N PHE A 189 -16.43 2.94 7.10
CA PHE A 189 -16.62 4.33 6.73
C PHE A 189 -17.91 4.88 7.32
N ALA A 190 -17.81 6.04 7.97
CA ALA A 190 -18.93 6.90 8.30
C ALA A 190 -18.95 8.02 7.24
N VAL A 191 -20.07 8.17 6.54
CA VAL A 191 -20.14 9.00 5.34
C VAL A 191 -21.39 9.87 5.38
N ASP A 192 -21.24 11.15 5.08
CA ASP A 192 -22.34 11.99 4.63
C ASP A 192 -22.03 12.64 3.26
N THR A 193 -22.81 13.62 2.83
CA THR A 193 -22.62 14.28 1.52
C THR A 193 -21.38 15.21 1.48
N GLU A 194 -20.82 15.56 2.64
CA GLU A 194 -19.77 16.56 2.82
C GLU A 194 -18.43 15.95 3.29
N ALA A 195 -18.48 14.94 4.16
CA ALA A 195 -17.32 14.39 4.84
C ALA A 195 -17.33 12.86 4.93
N VAL A 196 -16.13 12.29 4.93
CA VAL A 196 -15.85 10.87 5.14
C VAL A 196 -14.92 10.71 6.33
N HIS A 197 -15.30 9.82 7.25
CA HIS A 197 -14.45 9.34 8.33
C HIS A 197 -14.30 7.83 8.24
N MET A 198 -13.16 7.30 8.69
CA MET A 198 -12.89 5.86 8.65
C MET A 198 -12.25 5.35 9.93
N THR A 199 -12.47 4.07 10.22
CA THR A 199 -11.73 3.33 11.25
C THR A 199 -11.49 1.90 10.81
N THR A 200 -10.41 1.29 11.29
CA THR A 200 -10.05 -0.11 10.99
C THR A 200 -10.32 -1.06 12.16
N ARG A 201 -10.81 -0.51 13.30
CA ARG A 201 -11.13 -1.29 14.48
C ARG A 201 -12.22 -0.61 15.30
N LEU A 202 -13.36 -1.29 15.43
CA LEU A 202 -14.37 -0.90 16.40
C LEU A 202 -13.93 -1.34 17.82
N ALA A 203 -14.14 -0.44 18.78
CA ALA A 203 -13.87 -0.61 20.20
C ALA A 203 -14.98 0.05 21.04
N GLY A 204 -16.22 0.00 20.56
CA GLY A 204 -17.38 0.64 21.19
C GLY A 204 -17.17 2.15 21.27
N THR A 205 -17.43 2.75 22.42
CA THR A 205 -17.25 4.20 22.66
C THR A 205 -15.79 4.66 22.51
N ALA A 206 -14.83 3.76 22.71
CA ALA A 206 -13.39 4.05 22.54
C ALA A 206 -12.94 4.00 21.06
N THR A 207 -13.84 3.73 20.11
CA THR A 207 -13.52 3.72 18.69
C THR A 207 -13.03 5.09 18.24
N HIS A 208 -11.84 5.12 17.63
CA HIS A 208 -11.30 6.33 17.03
C HIS A 208 -11.51 6.30 15.51
N PHE A 209 -12.17 7.35 15.00
CA PHE A 209 -12.35 7.59 13.58
C PHE A 209 -11.33 8.65 13.12
N LEU A 210 -10.72 8.39 11.97
CA LEU A 210 -9.81 9.29 11.29
C LEU A 210 -10.54 9.96 10.13
N PRO A 211 -10.28 11.26 9.85
CA PRO A 211 -10.79 11.89 8.64
C PRO A 211 -10.19 11.21 7.40
N PHE A 212 -11.01 11.00 6.39
CA PHE A 212 -10.62 10.43 5.11
C PHE A 212 -10.96 11.36 3.94
N ASN A 213 -10.88 12.67 4.19
CA ASN A 213 -11.22 13.74 3.25
C ASN A 213 -10.05 14.13 2.32
N LYS A 214 -10.35 14.67 1.14
CA LYS A 214 -9.39 15.17 0.13
C LYS A 214 -8.58 16.38 0.61
N GLY A 215 -9.14 17.16 1.53
CA GLY A 215 -8.71 18.53 1.80
C GLY A 215 -9.34 19.51 0.79
N CYS A 216 -9.47 20.77 1.17
CA CYS A 216 -10.03 21.83 0.32
C CYS A 216 -9.19 23.09 0.50
N ASP A 217 -8.51 23.55 -0.56
CA ASP A 217 -7.69 24.78 -0.56
C ASP A 217 -6.69 24.89 0.60
N GLY A 218 -6.02 23.77 0.91
CA GLY A 218 -5.06 23.67 2.03
C GLY A 218 -5.70 23.45 3.41
N GLY A 219 -7.03 23.40 3.49
CA GLY A 219 -7.82 23.16 4.70
C GLY A 219 -8.53 21.79 4.73
N ALA A 220 -9.37 21.62 5.75
CA ALA A 220 -10.19 20.41 5.95
C ALA A 220 -11.39 20.36 4.98
N GLY A 221 -12.02 19.18 4.90
CA GLY A 221 -13.18 18.94 4.04
C GLY A 221 -12.80 18.43 2.65
N ASN A 222 -13.76 18.43 1.73
CA ASN A 222 -13.60 17.96 0.35
C ASN A 222 -13.95 19.09 -0.60
N PRO A 223 -13.34 19.25 -1.78
CA PRO A 223 -13.77 20.24 -2.76
C PRO A 223 -15.13 19.83 -3.36
N PRO A 224 -15.93 20.77 -3.88
CA PRO A 224 -17.11 20.43 -4.65
C PRO A 224 -16.72 19.67 -5.92
N ASP A 225 -17.60 18.80 -6.43
CA ASP A 225 -17.40 18.21 -7.76
C ASP A 225 -17.32 19.33 -8.81
N THR A 226 -16.24 19.35 -9.59
CA THR A 226 -15.95 20.44 -10.53
C THR A 226 -16.98 20.54 -11.64
N ALA A 227 -17.65 19.44 -11.97
CA ALA A 227 -18.72 19.38 -12.96
C ALA A 227 -20.12 19.53 -12.34
N GLY A 228 -20.23 19.67 -11.01
CA GLY A 228 -21.50 19.80 -10.28
C GLY A 228 -22.40 18.56 -10.38
N ARG A 229 -21.81 17.39 -10.69
CA ARG A 229 -22.55 16.15 -10.97
C ARG A 229 -22.81 15.31 -9.73
N ASN A 230 -21.98 15.44 -8.69
CA ASN A 230 -22.02 14.53 -7.56
C ASN A 230 -21.70 15.21 -6.21
N TYR A 231 -21.87 14.45 -5.12
CA TYR A 231 -21.56 14.86 -3.76
C TYR A 231 -20.06 15.10 -3.55
N ARG A 232 -19.69 15.90 -2.55
CA ARG A 232 -18.28 16.18 -2.23
C ARG A 232 -17.53 14.91 -1.79
N THR A 233 -18.26 13.90 -1.32
CA THR A 233 -17.74 12.61 -0.91
C THR A 233 -17.65 11.58 -2.05
N ALA A 234 -17.97 11.97 -3.29
CA ALA A 234 -18.06 11.04 -4.42
C ALA A 234 -16.76 10.32 -4.77
N TYR A 235 -15.61 10.94 -4.50
CA TYR A 235 -14.30 10.29 -4.65
C TYR A 235 -14.20 8.96 -3.89
N LEU A 236 -14.96 8.79 -2.80
CA LEU A 236 -14.96 7.54 -2.05
C LEU A 236 -15.40 6.37 -2.94
N TRP A 237 -16.50 6.49 -3.68
CA TRP A 237 -16.99 5.41 -4.56
C TRP A 237 -16.52 5.53 -6.00
N GLU A 238 -16.20 6.72 -6.51
CA GLU A 238 -15.72 6.95 -7.87
C GLU A 238 -14.21 6.72 -8.04
N GLU A 239 -13.43 6.80 -6.96
CA GLU A 239 -11.96 6.65 -7.02
C GLU A 239 -11.45 5.58 -6.06
N VAL A 240 -11.85 5.62 -4.78
CA VAL A 240 -11.25 4.78 -3.72
C VAL A 240 -11.82 3.37 -3.70
N LEU A 241 -13.14 3.20 -3.77
CA LEU A 241 -13.83 1.92 -3.68
C LEU A 241 -14.11 1.29 -5.05
N GLN A 242 -13.61 1.87 -6.14
CA GLN A 242 -13.62 1.23 -7.46
C GLN A 242 -12.94 -0.15 -7.42
N ARG A 243 -13.35 -1.05 -8.31
CA ARG A 243 -12.93 -2.46 -8.28
C ARG A 243 -11.42 -2.66 -8.17
N ASP A 244 -10.68 -2.10 -9.13
CA ASP A 244 -9.23 -2.26 -9.17
C ASP A 244 -8.55 -1.50 -8.03
N SER A 245 -9.13 -0.37 -7.61
CA SER A 245 -8.65 0.42 -6.47
C SER A 245 -8.77 -0.34 -5.16
N LEU A 246 -9.92 -0.99 -4.89
CA LEU A 246 -10.12 -1.79 -3.68
C LEU A 246 -9.18 -3.00 -3.65
N LEU A 247 -9.03 -3.71 -4.77
CA LEU A 247 -8.08 -4.82 -4.87
C LEU A 247 -6.63 -4.35 -4.68
N ASP A 248 -6.25 -3.17 -5.21
CA ASP A 248 -4.93 -2.58 -4.98
C ASP A 248 -4.72 -2.17 -3.52
N LEU A 249 -5.71 -1.59 -2.87
CA LEU A 249 -5.68 -1.26 -1.45
C LEU A 249 -5.42 -2.52 -0.60
N LEU A 250 -6.17 -3.59 -0.85
CA LEU A 250 -6.03 -4.88 -0.17
C LEU A 250 -4.70 -5.56 -0.46
N ALA A 251 -4.15 -5.40 -1.66
CA ALA A 251 -2.87 -6.00 -2.05
C ALA A 251 -1.66 -5.24 -1.47
N ARG A 252 -1.67 -3.91 -1.53
CA ARG A 252 -0.45 -3.09 -1.46
C ARG A 252 -0.48 -1.93 -0.48
N PHE A 253 -1.62 -1.64 0.16
CA PHE A 253 -1.71 -0.53 1.12
C PHE A 253 -2.05 -0.98 2.54
N LEU A 254 -3.06 -1.83 2.72
CA LEU A 254 -3.44 -2.29 4.06
C LEU A 254 -2.30 -3.12 4.66
N HIS A 255 -1.98 -2.93 5.93
CA HIS A 255 -1.00 -3.77 6.60
C HIS A 255 -1.27 -3.86 8.10
N LEU A 256 -0.79 -4.92 8.72
CA LEU A 256 -1.00 -5.18 10.15
C LEU A 256 0.26 -4.77 10.90
N GLN A 257 0.26 -3.59 11.49
CA GLN A 257 1.36 -3.17 12.36
C GLN A 257 1.30 -3.96 13.68
N ILE A 258 2.42 -4.56 14.09
CA ILE A 258 2.54 -5.32 15.33
C ILE A 258 3.65 -4.68 16.17
N ASP A 259 3.26 -4.00 17.25
CA ASP A 259 4.21 -3.46 18.22
C ASP A 259 4.38 -4.47 19.36
N GLU A 260 5.57 -5.04 19.49
CA GLU A 260 5.92 -5.90 20.63
C GLU A 260 6.62 -5.08 21.71
N ARG A 261 6.11 -5.13 22.94
CA ARG A 261 6.75 -4.50 24.11
C ARG A 261 6.91 -5.52 25.21
N ILE A 262 8.04 -5.47 25.90
CA ILE A 262 8.28 -6.22 27.13
C ILE A 262 7.82 -5.31 28.27
N THR A 263 6.84 -5.74 29.05
CA THR A 263 6.41 -5.02 30.26
C THR A 263 7.48 -5.14 31.34
N ASP A 264 7.41 -4.29 32.35
CA ASP A 264 8.34 -4.31 33.49
C ASP A 264 8.40 -5.71 34.17
N ASP A 265 7.29 -6.46 34.16
CA ASP A 265 7.20 -7.84 34.65
C ASP A 265 7.80 -8.92 33.71
N GLY A 266 8.51 -8.52 32.64
CA GLY A 266 9.10 -9.43 31.66
C GLY A 266 8.13 -10.08 30.67
N LYS A 267 6.84 -9.71 30.66
CA LYS A 267 5.83 -10.26 29.74
C LYS A 267 5.88 -9.56 28.38
N LYS A 268 5.91 -10.33 27.30
CA LYS A 268 5.77 -9.82 25.93
C LYS A 268 4.30 -9.51 25.65
N VAL A 269 3.98 -8.23 25.49
CA VAL A 269 2.67 -7.75 25.04
C VAL A 269 2.77 -7.37 23.57
N LYS A 270 1.90 -7.96 22.74
CA LYS A 270 1.77 -7.60 21.32
C LYS A 270 0.56 -6.69 21.14
N LYS A 271 0.77 -5.53 20.53
CA LYS A 271 -0.31 -4.62 20.11
C LYS A 271 -0.41 -4.65 18.59
N GLU A 272 -1.54 -5.12 18.10
CA GLU A 272 -1.83 -5.16 16.66
C GLU A 272 -2.71 -3.96 16.26
N SER A 273 -2.36 -3.31 15.15
CA SER A 273 -3.12 -2.21 14.56
C SER A 273 -3.21 -2.40 13.04
N MET A 274 -4.42 -2.39 12.49
CA MET A 274 -4.63 -2.44 11.04
C MET A 274 -4.47 -1.03 10.48
N ILE A 275 -3.51 -0.83 9.60
CA ILE A 275 -3.25 0.45 8.96
C ILE A 275 -3.93 0.47 7.60
N PHE A 276 -4.88 1.38 7.45
CA PHE A 276 -5.46 1.79 6.17
C PHE A 276 -4.89 3.17 5.81
N PRO A 277 -4.48 3.43 4.55
CA PRO A 277 -3.89 4.71 4.19
C PRO A 277 -4.86 5.85 4.45
N ARG A 278 -4.39 6.98 4.98
CA ARG A 278 -5.14 8.24 4.94
C ARG A 278 -5.22 8.71 3.49
N TYR A 279 -6.25 9.49 3.15
CA TYR A 279 -6.49 9.88 1.76
C TYR A 279 -5.28 10.58 1.13
N HIS A 280 -4.65 11.53 1.82
CA HIS A 280 -3.48 12.25 1.31
C HIS A 280 -2.29 11.32 1.04
N GLN A 281 -2.10 10.28 1.86
CA GLN A 281 -1.03 9.29 1.67
C GLN A 281 -1.31 8.43 0.43
N LEU A 282 -2.56 8.00 0.25
CA LEU A 282 -2.99 7.25 -0.92
C LEU A 282 -2.80 8.08 -2.20
N GLN A 283 -3.23 9.34 -2.16
CA GLN A 283 -3.10 10.27 -3.28
C GLN A 283 -1.62 10.53 -3.63
N ALA A 284 -0.78 10.81 -2.63
CA ALA A 284 0.64 11.08 -2.84
C ALA A 284 1.33 9.89 -3.51
N VAL A 285 1.15 8.67 -2.99
CA VAL A 285 1.76 7.46 -3.57
C VAL A 285 1.27 7.24 -5.00
N ARG A 286 -0.04 7.34 -5.26
CA ARG A 286 -0.60 7.13 -6.61
C ARG A 286 -0.07 8.15 -7.61
N ASN A 287 -0.01 9.43 -7.24
CA ASN A 287 0.48 10.49 -8.12
C ASN A 287 1.96 10.29 -8.46
N LEU A 288 2.80 10.00 -7.46
CA LEU A 288 4.23 9.80 -7.66
C LEU A 288 4.52 8.58 -8.53
N VAL A 289 3.80 7.47 -8.31
CA VAL A 289 3.97 6.26 -9.13
C VAL A 289 3.51 6.50 -10.56
N ALA A 290 2.38 7.18 -10.76
CA ALA A 290 1.88 7.49 -12.10
C ALA A 290 2.81 8.45 -12.86
N ALA A 291 3.31 9.49 -12.18
CA ALA A 291 4.29 10.41 -12.75
C ALA A 291 5.58 9.69 -13.13
N SER A 292 6.14 8.88 -12.21
CA SER A 292 7.36 8.11 -12.45
C SER A 292 7.24 7.12 -13.61
N ALA A 293 6.08 6.48 -13.77
CA ALA A 293 5.83 5.55 -14.88
C ALA A 293 5.80 6.25 -16.24
N LYS A 294 5.36 7.52 -16.27
CA LYS A 294 5.23 8.32 -17.49
C LYS A 294 6.51 9.07 -17.83
N GLU A 295 7.16 9.66 -16.84
CA GLU A 295 8.30 10.56 -17.00
C GLU A 295 9.64 9.81 -17.00
N GLY A 296 9.69 8.59 -16.46
CA GLY A 296 10.92 7.80 -16.34
C GLY A 296 11.86 8.35 -15.27
N THR A 297 13.13 7.96 -15.37
CA THR A 297 14.18 8.37 -14.43
C THR A 297 14.64 9.81 -14.65
N GLY A 298 15.34 10.36 -13.66
CA GLY A 298 15.88 11.71 -13.73
C GLY A 298 14.96 12.78 -13.13
N ASN A 299 13.89 12.47 -12.41
CA ASN A 299 12.92 13.49 -11.95
C ASN A 299 12.99 13.74 -10.45
N ASN A 300 12.70 14.97 -10.03
CA ASN A 300 12.73 15.37 -8.62
C ASN A 300 11.32 15.72 -8.16
N TYR A 301 10.88 15.08 -7.08
CA TYR A 301 9.58 15.27 -6.45
C TYR A 301 9.77 15.72 -5.01
N LEU A 302 9.05 16.78 -4.62
CA LEU A 302 9.00 17.28 -3.24
C LEU A 302 7.61 16.97 -2.66
N ILE A 303 7.59 16.34 -1.49
CA ILE A 303 6.38 15.96 -0.77
C ILE A 303 6.37 16.64 0.59
N GLU A 304 5.42 17.54 0.77
CA GLU A 304 5.26 18.32 2.00
C GLU A 304 4.17 17.69 2.88
N HIS A 305 4.61 16.99 3.91
CA HIS A 305 3.75 16.29 4.85
C HIS A 305 4.00 16.83 6.25
N SER A 306 2.95 17.29 6.93
CA SER A 306 3.06 17.75 8.32
C SER A 306 3.60 16.65 9.25
N ALA A 307 4.23 17.06 10.36
CA ALA A 307 4.68 16.11 11.37
C ALA A 307 3.48 15.30 11.93
N GLY A 308 3.65 13.98 12.10
CA GLY A 308 2.56 13.10 12.55
C GLY A 308 1.52 12.74 11.46
N SER A 309 1.72 13.16 10.22
CA SER A 309 0.85 12.79 9.08
C SER A 309 0.97 11.33 8.64
N GLY A 310 1.97 10.59 9.18
CA GLY A 310 2.29 9.20 8.80
C GLY A 310 3.24 9.10 7.60
N LYS A 311 4.25 9.97 7.50
CA LYS A 311 5.25 9.97 6.42
C LYS A 311 5.90 8.60 6.18
N SER A 312 6.29 7.92 7.25
CA SER A 312 6.94 6.59 7.18
C SER A 312 6.13 5.57 6.37
N ASN A 313 4.80 5.53 6.53
CA ASN A 313 3.94 4.64 5.74
C ASN A 313 3.90 5.05 4.26
N THR A 314 3.90 6.36 3.98
CA THR A 314 3.90 6.88 2.60
C THR A 314 5.20 6.52 1.89
N ILE A 315 6.34 6.67 2.58
CA ILE A 315 7.66 6.27 2.09
C ILE A 315 7.72 4.77 1.84
N ALA A 316 7.23 3.96 2.79
CA ALA A 316 7.23 2.51 2.65
C ALA A 316 6.40 2.04 1.44
N TRP A 317 5.18 2.56 1.28
CA TRP A 317 4.34 2.26 0.12
C TRP A 317 4.98 2.73 -1.18
N LEU A 318 5.55 3.93 -1.20
CA LEU A 318 6.23 4.44 -2.39
C LEU A 318 7.43 3.56 -2.76
N ALA A 319 8.28 3.20 -1.79
CA ALA A 319 9.46 2.38 -2.02
C ALA A 319 9.11 1.04 -2.67
N HIS A 320 8.11 0.36 -2.12
CA HIS A 320 7.60 -0.90 -2.65
C HIS A 320 6.98 -0.75 -4.06
N ARG A 321 6.29 0.37 -4.32
CA ARG A 321 5.66 0.61 -5.63
C ARG A 321 6.69 0.96 -6.70
N LEU A 322 7.71 1.74 -6.37
CA LEU A 322 8.77 2.12 -7.31
C LEU A 322 9.68 0.92 -7.64
N SER A 323 9.93 0.02 -6.69
CA SER A 323 10.83 -1.13 -6.92
C SER A 323 10.30 -2.14 -7.94
N SER A 324 8.97 -2.20 -8.08
CA SER A 324 8.24 -3.07 -9.01
C SER A 324 7.60 -2.29 -10.17
N LEU A 325 7.95 -1.02 -10.35
CA LEU A 325 7.37 -0.14 -11.36
C LEU A 325 7.88 -0.51 -12.76
N HIS A 326 6.94 -0.67 -13.69
CA HIS A 326 7.21 -0.86 -15.12
C HIS A 326 6.59 0.27 -15.93
N ASN A 327 7.23 0.63 -17.04
CA ASN A 327 6.74 1.62 -17.98
C ASN A 327 5.69 1.02 -18.95
N ALA A 328 5.22 1.80 -19.91
CA ALA A 328 4.24 1.35 -20.92
C ALA A 328 4.74 0.21 -21.84
N LYS A 329 6.06 -0.04 -21.89
CA LYS A 329 6.70 -1.12 -22.63
C LYS A 329 6.98 -2.36 -21.77
N ASP A 330 6.48 -2.39 -20.53
CA ASP A 330 6.75 -3.45 -19.54
C ASP A 330 8.24 -3.56 -19.17
N GLU A 331 8.98 -2.45 -19.27
CA GLU A 331 10.38 -2.36 -18.82
C GLU A 331 10.44 -1.75 -17.42
N ARG A 332 11.32 -2.29 -16.58
CA ARG A 332 11.50 -1.80 -15.21
C ARG A 332 12.03 -0.37 -15.22
N VAL A 333 11.38 0.53 -14.47
CA VAL A 333 11.76 1.96 -14.44
C VAL A 333 12.98 2.18 -13.55
N PHE A 334 13.05 1.49 -12.40
CA PHE A 334 14.14 1.61 -11.43
C PHE A 334 14.73 0.24 -11.10
N ASP A 335 16.04 0.12 -11.21
CA ASP A 335 16.81 -1.05 -10.80
C ASP A 335 16.83 -1.21 -9.28
N SER A 336 17.00 -0.09 -8.57
CA SER A 336 17.04 -0.02 -7.11
C SER A 336 16.30 1.21 -6.56
N VAL A 337 15.62 1.02 -5.44
CA VAL A 337 15.01 2.10 -4.66
C VAL A 337 15.75 2.25 -3.35
N ILE A 338 16.33 3.41 -3.13
CA ILE A 338 17.19 3.70 -1.99
C ILE A 338 16.42 4.62 -1.05
N VAL A 339 16.00 4.09 0.09
CA VAL A 339 15.36 4.85 1.16
C VAL A 339 16.43 5.35 2.11
N VAL A 340 16.50 6.66 2.23
CA VAL A 340 17.52 7.38 2.97
C VAL A 340 16.87 8.12 4.14
N THR A 341 17.36 7.86 5.35
CA THR A 341 16.89 8.53 6.57
C THR A 341 18.07 9.10 7.35
N ASP A 342 17.85 10.23 8.03
CA ASP A 342 18.83 10.89 8.90
C ASP A 342 18.92 10.25 10.31
N ARG A 343 18.03 9.30 10.61
CA ARG A 343 17.99 8.65 11.93
C ARG A 343 18.97 7.48 11.99
N LEU A 344 19.94 7.55 12.92
CA LEU A 344 20.83 6.43 13.26
C LEU A 344 20.04 5.17 13.62
N VAL A 345 18.93 5.33 14.34
CA VAL A 345 17.93 4.28 14.52
C VAL A 345 16.96 4.37 13.36
N LEU A 346 17.21 3.57 12.32
CA LEU A 346 16.29 3.44 11.20
C LEU A 346 14.89 3.10 11.71
N ASP A 347 13.88 3.79 11.19
CA ASP A 347 12.49 3.64 11.62
C ASP A 347 12.04 2.18 11.44
N LYS A 348 11.89 1.46 12.55
CA LYS A 348 11.43 0.07 12.57
C LYS A 348 10.05 -0.07 11.93
N GLN A 349 9.19 0.93 12.09
CA GLN A 349 7.86 0.95 11.48
C GLN A 349 7.95 0.97 9.96
N LEU A 350 8.85 1.79 9.40
CA LEU A 350 9.08 1.85 7.95
C LEU A 350 9.57 0.50 7.42
N GLN A 351 10.52 -0.13 8.12
CA GLN A 351 11.04 -1.45 7.76
C GLN A 351 9.96 -2.51 7.78
N ASP A 352 9.26 -2.65 8.92
CA ASP A 352 8.22 -3.65 9.12
C ASP A 352 7.11 -3.49 8.07
N THR A 353 6.81 -2.25 7.68
CA THR A 353 5.84 -1.95 6.62
C THR A 353 6.33 -2.43 5.25
N ILE A 354 7.58 -2.14 4.87
CA ILE A 354 8.16 -2.59 3.58
C ILE A 354 8.23 -4.12 3.52
N TYR A 355 8.69 -4.78 4.58
CA TYR A 355 8.78 -6.25 4.64
C TYR A 355 7.41 -6.95 4.60
N GLN A 356 6.34 -6.30 5.06
CA GLN A 356 4.99 -6.88 4.98
C GLN A 356 4.41 -6.92 3.56
N PHE A 357 4.93 -6.11 2.63
CA PHE A 357 4.51 -6.18 1.23
C PHE A 357 5.40 -7.11 0.43
N GLU A 358 6.67 -7.26 0.81
CA GLU A 358 7.64 -8.06 0.10
C GLU A 358 8.22 -9.19 0.96
N HIS A 359 7.80 -10.42 0.65
CA HIS A 359 8.15 -11.61 1.41
C HIS A 359 9.31 -12.41 0.78
N ARG A 360 9.82 -11.99 -0.39
CA ARG A 360 10.95 -12.66 -1.02
C ARG A 360 12.26 -12.22 -0.36
N GLN A 361 13.03 -13.19 0.12
CA GLN A 361 14.39 -12.95 0.63
C GLN A 361 15.24 -12.29 -0.46
N GLY A 362 15.99 -11.24 -0.09
CA GLY A 362 16.90 -10.52 -0.99
C GLY A 362 16.29 -9.34 -1.75
N VAL A 363 14.98 -9.06 -1.61
CA VAL A 363 14.36 -7.89 -2.28
C VAL A 363 14.53 -6.61 -1.46
N VAL A 364 14.63 -6.73 -0.14
CA VAL A 364 14.80 -5.63 0.80
C VAL A 364 16.05 -5.90 1.62
N GLU A 365 16.98 -4.94 1.63
CA GLU A 365 18.19 -5.01 2.43
C GLU A 365 18.34 -3.77 3.31
N LYS A 366 18.53 -4.00 4.61
CA LYS A 366 18.70 -2.97 5.62
C LYS A 366 20.18 -2.84 5.96
N ILE A 367 20.70 -1.63 5.88
CA ILE A 367 22.09 -1.34 6.23
C ILE A 367 22.13 -0.70 7.62
N GLU A 368 22.44 -1.49 8.65
CA GLU A 368 22.47 -1.03 10.06
C GLU A 368 23.79 -0.35 10.43
N ASP A 369 24.92 -1.03 10.24
CA ASP A 369 26.21 -0.54 10.75
C ASP A 369 27.31 -0.48 9.68
N ASP A 370 27.24 -1.33 8.65
CA ASP A 370 28.40 -1.56 7.78
C ASP A 370 28.26 -0.92 6.39
N SER A 371 29.19 -0.03 6.04
CA SER A 371 29.32 0.54 4.69
C SER A 371 29.68 -0.51 3.63
N LYS A 372 30.29 -1.65 4.02
CA LYS A 372 30.56 -2.78 3.14
C LYS A 372 29.26 -3.48 2.72
N GLN A 373 28.28 -3.60 3.62
CA GLN A 373 26.94 -4.09 3.27
C GLN A 373 26.27 -3.17 2.25
N LEU A 374 26.34 -1.85 2.45
CA LEU A 374 25.79 -0.88 1.48
C LEU A 374 26.45 -1.02 0.11
N ALA A 375 27.78 -1.16 0.07
CA ALA A 375 28.51 -1.37 -1.17
C ALA A 375 28.07 -2.64 -1.91
N LEU A 376 27.92 -3.76 -1.19
CA LEU A 376 27.41 -5.03 -1.75
C LEU A 376 25.97 -4.91 -2.24
N ALA A 377 25.09 -4.26 -1.47
CA ALA A 377 23.69 -4.05 -1.84
C ALA A 377 23.55 -3.28 -3.16
N LEU A 378 24.35 -2.21 -3.30
CA LEU A 378 24.40 -1.37 -4.50
C LEU A 378 25.01 -2.12 -5.69
N GLU A 379 26.11 -2.85 -5.48
CA GLU A 379 26.76 -3.68 -6.50
C GLU A 379 25.78 -4.74 -7.05
N ASN A 380 25.01 -5.38 -6.17
CA ASN A 380 24.05 -6.43 -6.51
C ASN A 380 22.68 -5.94 -7.01
N ALA A 381 22.44 -4.62 -7.10
CA ALA A 381 21.15 -4.04 -7.49
C ALA A 381 19.99 -4.58 -6.64
N VAL A 382 20.15 -4.57 -5.32
CA VAL A 382 19.04 -4.94 -4.44
C VAL A 382 17.85 -4.01 -4.72
N PRO A 383 16.62 -4.54 -4.93
CA PRO A 383 15.48 -3.73 -5.34
C PRO A 383 15.10 -2.62 -4.36
N ILE A 384 15.24 -2.85 -3.05
CA ILE A 384 14.99 -1.85 -2.00
C ILE A 384 16.15 -1.86 -1.01
N ILE A 385 16.82 -0.72 -0.85
CA ILE A 385 17.94 -0.52 0.08
C ILE A 385 17.54 0.55 1.08
N ILE A 386 17.61 0.24 2.38
CA ILE A 386 17.30 1.20 3.44
C ILE A 386 18.60 1.53 4.18
N THR A 387 19.02 2.79 4.15
CA THR A 387 20.33 3.23 4.68
C THR A 387 20.28 4.67 5.23
N THR A 388 21.38 5.09 5.84
CA THR A 388 21.60 6.48 6.26
C THR A 388 22.52 7.21 5.27
N LEU A 389 22.40 8.54 5.17
CA LEU A 389 23.26 9.36 4.29
C LEU A 389 24.75 9.23 4.63
N GLN A 390 25.06 9.13 5.93
CA GLN A 390 26.42 9.16 6.47
C GLN A 390 27.32 8.01 5.97
N LYS A 391 26.75 6.96 5.36
CA LYS A 391 27.49 5.79 4.87
C LYS A 391 28.03 5.95 3.45
N PHE A 392 27.42 6.81 2.64
CA PHE A 392 27.80 7.00 1.24
C PHE A 392 29.26 7.42 1.02
N PRO A 393 29.86 8.32 1.82
CA PRO A 393 31.27 8.70 1.66
C PRO A 393 32.26 7.52 1.74
N PHE A 394 31.87 6.40 2.36
CA PHE A 394 32.73 5.23 2.53
C PHE A 394 32.54 4.15 1.45
N VAL A 395 31.48 4.23 0.63
CA VAL A 395 31.10 3.17 -0.32
C VAL A 395 32.21 2.88 -1.33
N SER A 396 32.77 3.91 -1.98
CA SER A 396 33.81 3.73 -3.00
C SER A 396 35.05 3.03 -2.45
N ARG A 397 35.43 3.32 -1.20
CA ARG A 397 36.55 2.64 -0.51
C ARG A 397 36.23 1.17 -0.23
N GLN A 398 34.99 0.86 0.13
CA GLN A 398 34.58 -0.53 0.36
C GLN A 398 34.50 -1.33 -0.93
N LEU A 399 34.06 -0.72 -2.04
CA LEU A 399 34.08 -1.37 -3.36
C LEU A 399 35.50 -1.76 -3.79
N LEU A 400 36.50 -0.90 -3.55
CA LEU A 400 37.91 -1.23 -3.79
C LEU A 400 38.37 -2.43 -2.95
N LYS A 401 38.09 -2.41 -1.63
CA LYS A 401 38.44 -3.52 -0.73
C LYS A 401 37.77 -4.84 -1.14
N LEU A 402 36.50 -4.79 -1.55
CA LEU A 402 35.76 -5.96 -2.01
C LEU A 402 36.38 -6.56 -3.28
N ALA A 403 36.83 -5.72 -4.22
CA ALA A 403 37.53 -6.19 -5.41
C ALA A 403 38.91 -6.79 -5.06
N GLU A 404 39.67 -6.15 -4.17
CA GLU A 404 40.94 -6.69 -3.66
C GLU A 404 40.76 -8.07 -3.00
N GLU A 405 39.73 -8.22 -2.15
CA GLU A 405 39.38 -9.50 -1.51
C GLU A 405 39.00 -10.59 -2.52
N ARG A 406 38.42 -10.22 -3.67
CA ARG A 406 38.09 -11.14 -4.78
C ARG A 406 39.27 -11.38 -5.74
N GLY A 407 40.40 -10.70 -5.56
CA GLY A 407 41.55 -10.78 -6.47
C GLY A 407 41.35 -10.05 -7.80
N GLU A 408 40.38 -9.12 -7.85
CA GLU A 408 40.00 -8.37 -9.05
C GLU A 408 40.57 -6.94 -9.02
N LYS A 409 40.80 -6.34 -10.19
CA LYS A 409 41.09 -4.90 -10.29
C LYS A 409 39.78 -4.11 -10.20
N GLY A 410 39.44 -3.65 -9.00
CA GLY A 410 38.27 -2.79 -8.79
C GLY A 410 38.54 -1.35 -9.22
N SER A 411 37.57 -0.72 -9.89
CA SER A 411 37.58 0.73 -10.17
C SER A 411 37.13 1.57 -8.95
N GLY A 412 36.55 0.93 -7.93
CA GLY A 412 35.90 1.60 -6.81
C GLY A 412 34.59 2.30 -7.20
N ARG A 413 34.05 1.97 -8.39
CA ARG A 413 32.86 2.57 -8.99
C ARG A 413 31.78 1.52 -9.17
N LEU A 414 30.54 1.97 -9.21
CA LEU A 414 29.38 1.16 -9.54
C LEU A 414 29.05 1.32 -11.03
N ALA A 415 28.53 0.26 -11.64
CA ALA A 415 27.86 0.40 -12.93
C ALA A 415 26.67 1.35 -12.80
N THR A 416 26.48 2.23 -13.78
CA THR A 416 25.35 3.17 -13.77
C THR A 416 24.04 2.42 -13.92
N ARG A 417 23.11 2.72 -13.01
CA ARG A 417 21.78 2.12 -12.94
C ARG A 417 20.73 3.17 -12.66
N ASN A 418 19.51 2.86 -13.03
CA ASN A 418 18.35 3.72 -12.81
C ASN A 418 17.89 3.56 -11.35
N CYS A 419 18.04 4.61 -10.55
CA CYS A 419 17.76 4.58 -9.12
C CYS A 419 16.70 5.61 -8.72
N ALA A 420 15.80 5.20 -7.82
CA ALA A 420 14.93 6.12 -7.10
C ALA A 420 15.48 6.33 -5.69
N VAL A 421 15.73 7.58 -5.31
CA VAL A 421 16.24 7.95 -3.98
C VAL A 421 15.13 8.63 -3.21
N ILE A 422 14.60 7.96 -2.19
CA ILE A 422 13.58 8.51 -1.29
C ILE A 422 14.27 9.07 -0.05
N VAL A 423 14.13 10.36 0.20
CA VAL A 423 14.80 11.06 1.32
C VAL A 423 13.76 11.43 2.36
N ASP A 424 13.91 10.91 3.58
CA ASP A 424 13.13 11.32 4.75
C ASP A 424 13.80 12.52 5.44
N GLU A 425 13.01 13.55 5.75
CA GLU A 425 13.44 14.82 6.36
C GLU A 425 14.52 15.56 5.55
N ALA A 426 14.20 15.89 4.30
CA ALA A 426 15.10 16.59 3.37
C ALA A 426 15.59 17.98 3.85
N HIS A 427 15.09 18.50 4.97
CA HIS A 427 15.57 19.74 5.62
C HIS A 427 16.58 19.50 6.75
N SER A 428 16.59 18.33 7.41
CA SER A 428 17.41 18.12 8.63
C SER A 428 18.79 17.52 8.33
N SER A 429 18.96 16.84 7.19
CA SER A 429 20.22 16.21 6.84
C SER A 429 21.28 17.26 6.50
N GLN A 430 22.10 17.54 7.51
CA GLN A 430 23.32 18.33 7.48
C GLN A 430 24.26 17.91 6.33
N SER A 431 24.83 18.94 5.69
CA SER A 431 25.80 18.99 4.58
C SER A 431 25.30 18.54 3.19
N GLY A 432 25.18 19.51 2.27
CA GLY A 432 25.03 19.24 0.83
C GLY A 432 26.19 18.40 0.26
N GLU A 433 27.30 18.29 0.98
CA GLU A 433 28.42 17.42 0.69
C GLU A 433 28.04 15.94 0.71
N THR A 434 27.32 15.47 1.74
CA THR A 434 26.93 14.04 1.82
C THR A 434 25.94 13.66 0.71
N ALA A 435 25.02 14.57 0.36
CA ALA A 435 24.11 14.38 -0.78
C ALA A 435 24.86 14.39 -2.13
N THR A 436 25.92 15.21 -2.23
CA THR A 436 26.81 15.24 -3.41
C THR A 436 27.58 13.92 -3.53
N GLU A 437 28.04 13.34 -2.43
CA GLU A 437 28.69 12.02 -2.44
C GLU A 437 27.72 10.88 -2.78
N LEU A 438 26.48 10.93 -2.32
CA LEU A 438 25.44 9.99 -2.76
C LEU A 438 25.26 10.04 -4.28
N LYS A 439 25.12 11.24 -4.85
CA LYS A 439 25.03 11.44 -6.31
C LYS A 439 26.30 10.98 -7.04
N ALA A 440 27.47 11.15 -6.44
CA ALA A 440 28.73 10.69 -7.00
C ALA A 440 28.82 9.16 -7.09
N VAL A 441 28.40 8.47 -6.02
CA VAL A 441 28.42 7.01 -5.94
C VAL A 441 27.39 6.40 -6.92
N LEU A 442 26.18 6.94 -6.96
CA LEU A 442 25.09 6.39 -7.78
C LEU A 442 25.14 6.82 -9.25
N GLY A 443 25.81 7.93 -9.58
CA GLY A 443 26.07 8.33 -10.96
C GLY A 443 26.95 7.33 -11.72
N GLY A 444 27.70 6.51 -10.98
CA GLY A 444 28.44 5.36 -11.52
C GLY A 444 29.47 5.74 -12.59
N ASP A 445 29.70 4.81 -13.52
CA ASP A 445 30.64 4.98 -14.62
C ASP A 445 30.20 6.09 -15.62
N ASP A 446 28.91 6.23 -15.90
CA ASP A 446 28.40 7.23 -16.86
C ASP A 446 28.74 8.66 -16.43
N LEU A 447 28.64 8.97 -15.12
CA LEU A 447 29.03 10.29 -14.60
C LEU A 447 30.50 10.62 -14.89
N HIS A 448 31.37 9.61 -14.85
CA HIS A 448 32.78 9.77 -15.18
C HIS A 448 32.99 9.94 -16.68
N THR A 449 32.33 9.13 -17.49
CA THR A 449 32.42 9.19 -18.95
C THR A 449 31.88 10.52 -19.49
N GLU A 450 30.76 11.01 -18.98
CA GLU A 450 30.21 12.32 -19.33
C GLU A 450 31.15 13.46 -18.95
N ALA A 451 31.71 13.44 -17.74
CA ALA A 451 32.65 14.47 -17.29
C ALA A 451 33.92 14.51 -18.15
N ALA A 452 34.45 13.34 -18.55
CA ALA A 452 35.60 13.25 -19.43
C ALA A 452 35.28 13.74 -20.86
N SER A 453 34.11 13.39 -21.40
CA SER A 453 33.66 13.87 -22.72
C SER A 453 33.52 15.39 -22.73
N GLN A 454 32.87 15.98 -21.72
CA GLN A 454 32.69 17.44 -21.62
C GLN A 454 34.02 18.18 -21.50
N ALA A 455 34.93 17.68 -20.65
CA ALA A 455 36.26 18.28 -20.51
C ALA A 455 37.05 18.22 -21.83
N GLN A 456 36.88 17.15 -22.61
CA GLN A 456 37.51 16.99 -23.92
C GLN A 456 36.87 17.91 -24.99
N GLU A 457 35.55 18.02 -25.02
CA GLU A 457 34.80 18.90 -25.92
C GLU A 457 35.13 20.38 -25.70
N GLU A 458 35.29 20.80 -24.44
CA GLU A 458 35.70 22.17 -24.09
C GLU A 458 37.22 22.40 -24.25
N GLY A 459 37.98 21.40 -24.71
CA GLY A 459 39.43 21.51 -24.92
C GLY A 459 40.25 21.64 -23.63
N VAL A 460 39.65 21.35 -22.47
CA VAL A 460 40.21 21.50 -21.12
C VAL A 460 40.26 20.14 -20.41
N ALA A 461 40.82 19.12 -21.07
CA ALA A 461 40.92 17.76 -20.54
C ALA A 461 41.60 17.67 -19.16
N HIS A 462 42.53 18.58 -18.85
CA HIS A 462 43.18 18.68 -17.53
C HIS A 462 42.22 19.12 -16.40
N MET A 463 41.03 19.62 -16.74
CA MET A 463 39.99 20.06 -15.80
C MET A 463 38.86 19.03 -15.63
N GLU A 464 39.05 17.77 -16.03
CA GLU A 464 38.05 16.68 -15.85
C GLU A 464 37.47 16.64 -14.43
N GLU A 465 38.29 16.86 -13.41
CA GLU A 465 37.86 16.87 -12.01
C GLU A 465 36.85 18.00 -11.70
N LEU A 466 36.97 19.15 -12.37
CA LEU A 466 36.03 20.27 -12.26
C LEU A 466 34.68 19.93 -12.88
N PHE A 467 34.67 19.37 -14.09
CA PHE A 467 33.44 18.89 -14.74
C PHE A 467 32.75 17.80 -13.92
N ARG A 468 33.53 16.88 -13.34
CA ARG A 468 33.01 15.87 -12.43
C ARG A 468 32.35 16.49 -11.20
N SER A 469 32.98 17.48 -10.57
CA SER A 469 32.41 18.21 -9.43
C SER A 469 31.09 18.90 -9.80
N MET A 470 31.00 19.47 -11.01
CA MET A 470 29.77 20.06 -11.54
C MET A 470 28.68 19.01 -11.80
N ALA A 471 29.02 17.89 -12.45
CA ALA A 471 28.09 16.78 -12.74
C ALA A 471 27.54 16.11 -11.48
N LYS A 472 28.36 16.00 -10.42
CA LYS A 472 27.90 15.52 -9.10
C LYS A 472 26.82 16.41 -8.49
N ARG A 473 26.87 17.72 -8.73
CA ARG A 473 25.89 18.69 -8.19
C ARG A 473 24.65 18.80 -9.07
N GLY A 474 24.82 18.58 -10.36
CA GLY A 474 23.78 18.63 -11.38
C GLY A 474 22.67 17.59 -11.24
N LYS A 475 21.74 17.66 -12.19
CA LYS A 475 20.68 16.68 -12.40
C LYS A 475 21.27 15.51 -13.18
N GLN A 476 21.10 14.29 -12.67
CA GLN A 476 21.59 13.07 -13.32
C GLN A 476 20.42 12.30 -13.91
N ALA A 477 20.53 11.85 -15.17
CA ALA A 477 19.42 11.22 -15.90
C ALA A 477 18.99 9.88 -15.30
N ASN A 478 19.89 9.18 -14.62
CA ASN A 478 19.64 7.89 -14.00
C ASN A 478 19.04 7.99 -12.59
N LEU A 479 18.99 9.18 -11.96
CA LEU A 479 18.52 9.36 -10.58
C LEU A 479 17.22 10.14 -10.49
N SER A 480 16.21 9.57 -9.83
CA SER A 480 15.01 10.32 -9.42
C SER A 480 14.99 10.52 -7.91
N PHE A 481 14.72 11.74 -7.44
CA PHE A 481 14.65 12.06 -6.02
C PHE A 481 13.20 12.24 -5.56
N PHE A 482 12.84 11.62 -4.44
CA PHE A 482 11.55 11.78 -3.77
C PHE A 482 11.80 12.30 -2.36
N ALA A 483 11.80 13.61 -2.21
CA ALA A 483 12.13 14.28 -0.96
C ALA A 483 10.87 14.47 -0.12
N PHE A 484 10.83 13.87 1.07
CA PHE A 484 9.80 14.10 2.07
C PHE A 484 10.27 15.15 3.06
N THR A 485 9.40 16.12 3.31
CA THR A 485 9.70 17.18 4.27
C THR A 485 8.50 17.55 5.12
N ALA A 486 8.76 18.05 6.33
CA ALA A 486 7.78 18.78 7.11
C ALA A 486 7.74 20.24 6.63
N THR A 487 6.54 20.84 6.61
CA THR A 487 6.36 22.28 6.36
C THR A 487 7.42 23.08 7.14
N PRO A 488 8.17 23.97 6.47
CA PRO A 488 9.18 24.80 7.14
C PRO A 488 8.57 25.48 8.37
N LYS A 489 9.28 25.47 9.49
CA LYS A 489 8.94 26.36 10.61
C LYS A 489 9.25 27.78 10.12
N HIS A 490 8.21 28.55 9.80
CA HIS A 490 8.33 29.97 9.49
C HIS A 490 8.83 30.77 10.68
#